data_AF-A0A3S1S7F1-F1
#
_entry.id   AF-A0A3S1S7F1-F1
#
_cell.length_a   1.000
_cell.length_b   1.000
_cell.length_c   1.000
_cell.angle_alpha   90.00
_cell.angle_beta   90.00
_cell.angle_gamma   90.00
#
_symmetry.space_group_name_H-M   'P 1'
#
loop_
_entity.id
_entity.type
_entity.pdbx_description
1 polymer ?
#
loop_
_entity_poly.entity_id
_entity_poly.type
_entity_poly.pdbx_seq_one_letter_code
_entity_poly.pdbx_strand_id
1 'polypeptide(L)'
;MKPSLIALAAGAFAIGTTEFVIIGLVPGIGRDLGITLPAAGLLVSGYALAVTAGAPTVTASVGASAAPAASGWIDAAVRARQSLERLRVRLWRDAGGTHHRPAGPSQSGKPSHWYLSIVVSTV
;
A
#
# COMPACT_ATOMS: atom_id res chain seq x y z
N MET A 1 9.99 14.43 10.51
CA MET A 1 8.98 14.46 9.43
C MET A 1 7.83 13.52 9.81
N LYS A 2 6.57 13.84 9.47
CA LYS A 2 5.42 12.97 9.81
C LYS A 2 5.53 11.64 9.05
N PRO A 3 5.35 10.47 9.69
CA PRO A 3 5.48 9.17 9.02
C PRO A 3 4.51 9.01 7.84
N SER A 4 3.34 9.66 7.91
CA SER A 4 2.37 9.71 6.80
C SER A 4 2.92 10.38 5.54
N LEU A 5 3.77 11.39 5.66
CA LEU A 5 4.37 12.06 4.50
C LEU A 5 5.46 11.21 3.85
N ILE A 6 6.19 10.43 4.64
CA ILE A 6 7.19 9.49 4.12
C ILE A 6 6.48 8.35 3.35
N ALA A 7 5.39 7.81 3.92
CA ALA A 7 4.57 6.81 3.23
C ALA A 7 3.95 7.36 1.94
N LEU A 8 3.44 8.60 1.97
CA LEU A 8 2.90 9.27 0.79
C LEU A 8 3.97 9.50 -0.28
N ALA A 9 5.15 10.00 0.11
CA ALA A 9 6.25 10.24 -0.80
C ALA A 9 6.77 8.94 -1.41
N ALA A 10 6.89 7.86 -0.62
CA ALA A 10 7.29 6.55 -1.11
C ALA A 10 6.29 5.98 -2.14
N GLY A 11 4.98 6.08 -1.86
CA GLY A 11 3.94 5.66 -2.80
C GLY A 11 3.95 6.48 -4.09
N ALA A 12 4.01 7.81 -3.98
CA ALA A 12 4.10 8.69 -5.14
C ALA A 12 5.37 8.45 -5.98
N PHE A 13 6.50 8.17 -5.32
CA PHE A 13 7.76 7.84 -5.99
C PHE A 13 7.70 6.49 -6.71
N ALA A 14 7.13 5.46 -6.07
CA ALA A 14 6.97 4.14 -6.67
C ALA A 14 6.10 4.21 -7.94
N ILE A 15 4.93 4.87 -7.84
CA ILE A 15 4.03 5.08 -8.98
C ILE A 15 4.72 5.92 -10.07
N GLY A 16 5.41 7.00 -9.71
CA GLY A 16 6.17 7.79 -10.68
C GLY A 16 7.19 6.94 -11.43
N THR A 17 7.95 6.11 -10.71
CA THR A 17 9.00 5.29 -11.33
C THR A 17 8.43 4.31 -12.37
N THR A 18 7.32 3.64 -12.08
CA THR A 18 6.69 2.70 -13.02
C THR A 18 6.13 3.39 -14.25
N GLU A 19 5.57 4.60 -14.11
CA GLU A 19 4.98 5.37 -15.20
C GLU A 19 6.03 6.08 -16.08
N PHE A 20 7.19 6.45 -15.54
CA PHE A 20 8.23 7.15 -16.32
C PHE A 20 9.27 6.21 -16.95
N VAL A 21 9.55 5.05 -16.34
CA VAL A 21 10.50 4.07 -16.90
C VAL A 21 10.07 3.59 -18.29
N ILE A 22 8.77 3.38 -18.51
CA ILE A 22 8.25 2.86 -19.78
C ILE A 22 8.55 3.79 -20.96
N ILE A 23 8.64 5.11 -20.75
CA ILE A 23 8.92 6.09 -21.81
C ILE A 23 10.28 5.83 -22.47
N GLY A 24 11.27 5.38 -21.69
CA GLY A 24 12.57 4.96 -22.19
C GLY A 24 12.54 3.66 -22.99
N LEU A 25 11.53 2.82 -22.78
CA LEU A 25 11.33 1.54 -23.46
C LEU A 25 10.49 1.66 -24.74
N VAL A 26 9.71 2.73 -24.91
CA VAL A 26 8.86 2.96 -26.10
C VAL A 26 9.61 2.79 -27.44
N PRO A 27 10.84 3.31 -27.63
CA PRO A 27 11.58 3.10 -28.87
C PRO A 27 11.99 1.64 -29.11
N GLY A 28 12.22 0.85 -28.05
CA GLY A 28 12.49 -0.58 -28.13
C GLY A 28 11.24 -1.35 -28.53
N ILE A 29 10.14 -1.12 -27.81
CA ILE A 29 8.83 -1.71 -28.08
C ILE A 29 8.36 -1.41 -29.50
N GLY A 30 8.59 -0.18 -29.99
CA GLY A 30 8.27 0.21 -31.37
C GLY A 30 9.03 -0.61 -32.42
N ARG A 31 10.32 -0.88 -32.19
CA ARG A 31 11.13 -1.74 -33.06
C ARG A 31 10.64 -3.19 -33.06
N ASP A 32 10.33 -3.73 -31.88
CA ASP A 32 9.90 -5.11 -31.71
C ASP A 32 8.51 -5.37 -32.34
N LEU A 33 7.61 -4.38 -32.26
CA LEU A 33 6.28 -4.42 -32.87
C LEU A 33 6.26 -3.99 -34.35
N GLY A 34 7.39 -3.52 -34.89
CA GLY A 34 7.48 -2.99 -36.26
C GLY A 34 6.67 -1.71 -36.51
N ILE A 35 6.34 -0.95 -35.45
CA ILE A 35 5.55 0.29 -35.54
C ILE A 35 6.45 1.53 -35.45
N THR A 36 6.01 2.63 -36.05
CA THR A 36 6.76 3.89 -35.99
C THR A 36 6.68 4.53 -34.60
N LEU A 37 7.68 5.32 -34.25
CA LEU A 37 7.73 6.02 -32.96
C LEU A 37 6.51 6.96 -32.74
N PRO A 38 6.02 7.72 -33.74
CA PRO A 38 4.79 8.49 -33.61
C PRO A 38 3.54 7.63 -33.35
N ALA A 39 3.45 6.46 -33.99
CA ALA A 39 2.33 5.53 -33.76
C ALA A 39 2.36 4.95 -32.34
N ALA A 40 3.55 4.61 -31.83
CA ALA A 40 3.72 4.20 -30.43
C ALA A 40 3.33 5.32 -29.45
N GLY A 41 3.69 6.57 -29.75
CA GLY A 41 3.27 7.73 -28.96
C GLY A 41 1.75 7.95 -28.94
N LEU A 42 1.06 7.68 -30.04
CA LEU A 42 -0.41 7.73 -30.11
C LEU A 42 -1.06 6.66 -29.23
N LEU A 43 -0.51 5.45 -29.18
CA LEU A 43 -1.00 4.38 -28.28
C LEU A 43 -0.88 4.79 -26.82
N VAL A 44 0.27 5.34 -26.41
CA VAL A 44 0.48 5.84 -25.05
C VAL A 44 -0.48 6.99 -24.72
N SER A 45 -0.69 7.91 -25.66
CA SER A 45 -1.62 9.03 -25.48
C SER A 45 -3.07 8.56 -25.35
N GLY A 46 -3.48 7.57 -26.14
CA GLY A 46 -4.80 6.95 -26.06
C GLY A 46 -5.03 6.25 -24.71
N TYR A 47 -4.00 5.54 -24.21
CA TYR A 47 -4.03 4.97 -22.86
C TYR A 47 -4.16 6.05 -21.79
N ALA A 48 -3.38 7.12 -21.86
CA ALA A 48 -3.45 8.23 -20.90
C ALA A 48 -4.85 8.87 -20.85
N LEU A 49 -5.49 9.06 -22.02
CA LEU A 49 -6.87 9.55 -22.10
C LEU A 49 -7.86 8.55 -21.46
N ALA A 50 -7.71 7.27 -21.75
CA ALA A 50 -8.55 6.22 -21.17
C ALA A 50 -8.42 6.17 -19.65
N VAL A 51 -7.21 6.28 -19.08
CA VAL A 51 -6.99 6.34 -17.63
C VAL A 51 -7.55 7.63 -17.03
N THR A 52 -7.34 8.77 -17.70
CA THR A 52 -7.81 10.09 -17.23
C THR A 52 -9.33 10.13 -17.12
N ALA A 53 -10.06 9.54 -18.07
CA ALA A 53 -11.52 9.44 -18.02
C ALA A 53 -12.00 8.25 -17.17
N GLY A 54 -11.30 7.11 -17.26
CA GLY A 54 -11.67 5.85 -16.61
C GLY A 54 -11.54 5.90 -15.10
N ALA A 55 -10.44 6.46 -14.57
CA ALA A 55 -10.22 6.51 -13.13
C ALA A 55 -11.31 7.27 -12.37
N PRO A 56 -11.73 8.50 -12.78
CA PRO A 56 -12.88 9.18 -12.17
C PRO A 56 -14.19 8.40 -12.35
N THR A 57 -14.41 7.78 -13.51
CA THR A 57 -15.66 7.04 -13.80
C THR A 57 -15.79 5.79 -12.94
N VAL A 58 -14.71 5.01 -12.79
CA VAL A 58 -14.64 3.84 -11.90
C VAL A 58 -14.73 4.29 -10.46
N THR A 59 -14.04 5.37 -10.07
CA THR A 59 -14.13 5.92 -8.71
C THR A 59 -15.53 6.41 -8.38
N ALA A 60 -16.25 7.00 -9.32
CA ALA A 60 -17.64 7.43 -9.09
C ALA A 60 -18.59 6.24 -8.97
N SER A 61 -18.46 5.23 -9.83
CA SER A 61 -19.32 4.03 -9.82
C SER A 61 -19.05 3.12 -8.62
N VAL A 62 -17.78 2.86 -8.31
CA VAL A 62 -17.36 2.04 -7.16
C VAL A 62 -17.41 2.85 -5.87
N GLY A 63 -16.96 4.10 -5.86
CA GLY A 63 -16.92 4.95 -4.67
C GLY A 63 -18.30 5.29 -4.10
N ALA A 64 -19.35 5.31 -4.94
CA ALA A 64 -20.73 5.40 -4.49
C ALA A 64 -21.22 4.13 -3.76
N SER A 65 -20.60 2.97 -4.00
CA SER A 65 -21.03 1.66 -3.48
C SER A 65 -20.05 1.04 -2.46
N ALA A 66 -18.79 1.50 -2.42
CA ALA A 66 -17.71 0.88 -1.66
C ALA A 66 -17.37 1.60 -0.34
N ALA A 67 -18.00 2.75 -0.04
CA ALA A 67 -17.78 3.46 1.21
C ALA A 67 -18.08 2.62 2.48
N PRO A 68 -19.06 1.68 2.51
CA PRO A 68 -19.30 0.85 3.69
C PRO A 68 -18.62 -0.53 3.67
N ALA A 69 -18.20 -1.04 2.51
CA ALA A 69 -17.68 -2.42 2.38
C ALA A 69 -16.14 -2.50 2.52
N ALA A 70 -15.41 -1.47 2.06
CA ALA A 70 -13.95 -1.42 2.17
C ALA A 70 -13.47 -1.01 3.59
N SER A 71 -14.29 -0.31 4.38
CA SER A 71 -13.99 -0.05 5.80
C SER A 71 -14.20 -1.29 6.67
N GLY A 72 -15.09 -2.20 6.27
CA GLY A 72 -15.45 -3.37 7.07
C GLY A 72 -14.27 -4.28 7.39
N TRP A 73 -13.36 -4.52 6.44
CA TRP A 73 -12.17 -5.36 6.67
C TRP A 73 -11.09 -4.62 7.46
N ILE A 74 -10.92 -3.31 7.27
CA ILE A 74 -9.99 -2.48 8.05
C ILE A 74 -10.44 -2.45 9.50
N ASP A 75 -11.72 -2.17 9.74
CA ASP A 75 -12.30 -2.15 11.07
C ASP A 75 -12.27 -3.55 11.71
N ALA A 76 -12.49 -4.61 10.94
CA ALA A 76 -12.35 -5.98 11.41
C ALA A 76 -10.90 -6.32 11.79
N ALA A 77 -9.93 -5.90 10.98
CA ALA A 77 -8.50 -6.09 11.25
C ALA A 77 -8.05 -5.32 12.50
N VAL A 78 -8.51 -4.08 12.67
CA VAL A 78 -8.24 -3.27 13.86
C VAL A 78 -8.88 -3.90 15.11
N ARG A 79 -10.14 -4.35 15.03
CA ARG A 79 -10.82 -5.03 16.13
C ARG A 79 -10.19 -6.38 16.48
N ALA A 80 -9.75 -7.15 15.50
CA ALA A 80 -9.04 -8.41 15.71
C ALA A 80 -7.71 -8.16 16.43
N ARG A 81 -6.96 -7.15 16.01
CA ARG A 81 -5.70 -6.74 16.64
C ARG A 81 -5.89 -6.32 18.09
N GLN A 82 -6.90 -5.48 18.37
CA GLN A 82 -7.23 -5.08 19.73
C GLN A 82 -7.71 -6.27 20.59
N SER A 83 -8.43 -7.22 19.99
CA SER A 83 -8.88 -8.42 20.67
C SER A 83 -7.71 -9.33 21.06
N LEU A 84 -6.71 -9.46 20.19
CA LEU A 84 -5.48 -10.19 20.46
C LEU A 84 -4.64 -9.53 21.57
N GLU A 85 -4.56 -8.20 21.61
CA GLU A 85 -3.88 -7.50 22.71
C GLU A 85 -4.60 -7.72 24.05
N ARG A 86 -5.93 -7.66 24.07
CA ARG A 86 -6.73 -7.99 25.26
C ARG A 86 -6.56 -9.44 25.69
N LEU A 87 -6.54 -10.38 24.73
CA LEU A 87 -6.29 -11.79 24.99
C LEU A 87 -4.88 -11.99 25.54
N ARG A 88 -3.87 -11.30 25.01
CA ARG A 88 -2.50 -11.37 25.52
C ARG A 88 -2.40 -10.92 26.97
N VAL A 89 -3.12 -9.87 27.36
CA VAL A 89 -3.17 -9.39 28.76
C VAL A 89 -3.89 -10.38 29.67
N ARG A 90 -4.97 -11.01 29.19
CA ARG A 90 -5.70 -12.05 29.93
C ARG A 90 -4.85 -13.30 30.12
N LEU A 91 -4.26 -13.80 29.04
CA LEU A 91 -3.36 -14.95 29.08
C LEU A 91 -2.16 -14.72 30.01
N TRP A 92 -1.62 -13.49 30.06
CA TRP A 92 -0.56 -13.14 31.00
C TRP A 92 -1.04 -13.15 32.47
N ARG A 93 -2.29 -12.76 32.72
CA ARG A 93 -2.90 -12.79 34.05
C ARG A 93 -3.22 -14.21 34.50
N ASP A 94 -3.73 -15.04 33.58
CA ASP A 94 -4.15 -16.42 33.82
C ASP A 94 -2.96 -17.39 33.89
N ALA A 95 -1.84 -17.07 33.22
CA ALA A 95 -0.59 -17.81 33.34
C ALA A 95 0.06 -17.71 34.74
N GLY A 96 -0.60 -17.05 35.70
CA GLY A 96 -0.12 -16.86 37.06
C GLY A 96 1.11 -15.98 37.06
N GLY A 97 0.92 -14.68 37.34
CA GLY A 97 2.02 -13.75 37.57
C GLY A 97 2.88 -14.21 38.75
N THR A 98 3.81 -15.13 38.51
CA THR A 98 4.92 -15.39 39.41
C THR A 98 5.73 -14.09 39.48
N HIS A 99 6.02 -13.66 40.70
CA HIS A 99 6.65 -12.41 41.09
C HIS A 99 8.10 -12.25 40.57
N HIS A 100 8.33 -12.41 39.27
CA HIS A 100 9.49 -11.86 38.59
C HIS A 100 9.01 -10.71 37.73
N ARG A 101 9.19 -9.50 38.28
CA ARG A 101 9.14 -8.25 37.53
C ARG A 101 9.87 -8.49 36.19
N PRO A 102 9.16 -8.56 35.06
CA PRO A 102 9.84 -8.72 33.79
C PRO A 102 10.77 -7.52 33.67
N ALA A 103 12.05 -7.77 33.37
CA ALA A 103 12.94 -6.70 32.95
C ALA A 103 12.15 -5.86 31.95
N GLY A 104 11.93 -4.59 32.28
CA GLY A 104 11.16 -3.69 31.42
C GLY A 104 11.73 -3.84 30.02
N PRO A 105 10.89 -3.83 28.96
CA PRO A 105 11.38 -4.03 27.61
C PRO A 105 12.55 -3.08 27.42
N SER A 106 13.76 -3.60 27.24
CA SER A 106 14.85 -2.77 26.78
C SER A 106 14.31 -2.13 25.51
N GLN A 107 14.33 -0.81 25.50
CA GLN A 107 13.78 0.00 24.43
C GLN A 107 14.69 -0.09 23.18
N SER A 108 15.31 -1.24 22.93
CA SER A 108 16.47 -1.43 22.07
C SER A 108 16.26 -2.45 20.95
N GLY A 109 15.00 -2.72 20.55
CA GLY A 109 14.76 -3.73 19.51
C GLY A 109 13.32 -3.82 19.02
N LYS A 110 12.61 -2.70 18.83
CA LYS A 110 11.37 -2.74 18.03
C LYS A 110 11.77 -2.70 16.55
N PRO A 111 11.54 -3.77 15.78
CA PRO A 111 12.00 -3.83 14.40
C PRO A 111 11.18 -2.84 13.58
N SER A 112 11.83 -1.77 13.12
CA SER A 112 11.33 -0.85 12.09
C SER A 112 10.85 -1.59 10.84
N HIS A 113 11.28 -2.84 10.63
CA HIS A 113 10.88 -3.74 9.56
C HIS A 113 9.39 -4.12 9.54
N TRP A 114 8.68 -4.07 10.67
CA TRP A 114 7.26 -4.45 10.72
C TRP A 114 6.37 -3.39 10.04
N TYR A 115 6.75 -2.11 10.12
CA TYR A 115 6.12 -1.03 9.36
C TYR A 115 6.43 -1.13 7.86
N LEU A 116 7.66 -1.53 7.51
CA LEU A 116 8.08 -1.72 6.11
C LEU A 116 7.35 -2.89 5.43
N SER A 117 7.06 -3.97 6.16
CA SER A 117 6.34 -5.14 5.60
C SER A 117 4.89 -4.83 5.22
N ILE A 118 4.22 -3.91 5.93
CA ILE A 118 2.85 -3.47 5.60
C ILE A 118 2.83 -2.57 4.35
N VAL A 119 3.82 -1.68 4.21
CA VAL A 119 3.90 -0.75 3.07
C VAL A 119 4.30 -1.47 1.78
N VAL A 120 5.18 -2.47 1.87
CA VAL A 120 5.65 -3.23 0.70
C VAL A 120 4.64 -4.29 0.22
N SER A 121 3.72 -4.77 1.05
CA SER A 121 2.79 -5.84 0.67
C SER A 121 1.51 -5.37 -0.02
N THR A 122 1.27 -4.05 -0.13
CA THR A 122 0.04 -3.46 -0.70
C THR A 122 0.32 -2.64 -1.97
N VAL A 123 1.58 -2.62 -2.41
CA VAL A 123 2.03 -2.15 -3.74
C VAL A 123 2.41 -3.38 -4.53
#